data_AF-K1YL58-F1
#
_entry.id   AF-K1YL58-F1
#
_cell.length_a   1.000
_cell.length_b   1.000
_cell.length_c   1.000
_cell.angle_alpha   90.00
_cell.angle_beta   90.00
_cell.angle_gamma   90.00
#
_symmetry.space_group_name_H-M   'P 1'
#
loop_
_entity.id
_entity.type
_entity.pdbx_description
1 polymer ?
#
loop_
_entity_poly.entity_id
_entity_poly.type
_entity_poly.pdbx_seq_one_letter_code
_entity_poly.pdbx_strand_id
1 'polypeptide(L)'
;MKISTKINNKVPLFLDKLYQKNGFFSWSLNNDLYDSKIKWGLANTVFAVKLLSILKANISESQKKEIINFIKSFENKNGSINDPLVYKKTFIHNKLISIRSLNFSNFFNQMTIMAETRQAFSVLYLLNSKPEKPFVNIPYTKKLLEKFIKSLYWDNIWAAASHIGHEVFFLEMNSDLFNYKSDESKSLIQVCMEAINSIQNKVDGMWHKSGVSTKQKVNAAMKMISTFNIIKMSIPMPDKIIDFILKSESENYYYDGCDNLNAIFVVKYAFDSCDKNYKPLQVKEFAERSLLRFEKYFFEESGGFSFLPSSFPRNFYGLQVTDSFKGPDIHGTFLMTWAVALCSSILQSETSFNADIIN
;
A
#
# COMPACT_ATOMS: atom_id res chain seq x y z
N MET A 1 21.67 -14.83 12.65
CA MET A 1 20.29 -14.65 13.17
C MET A 1 19.37 -14.43 11.97
N LYS A 2 18.31 -15.22 11.81
CA LYS A 2 17.36 -15.07 10.69
C LYS A 2 16.70 -13.67 10.75
N ILE A 3 16.46 -13.04 9.59
CA ILE A 3 15.86 -11.70 9.52
C ILE A 3 14.53 -11.56 10.27
N SER A 4 13.71 -12.62 10.28
CA SER A 4 12.45 -12.65 11.05
C SER A 4 12.67 -12.47 12.55
N THR A 5 13.68 -13.11 13.13
CA THR A 5 14.03 -12.94 14.55
C THR A 5 14.52 -11.52 14.83
N LYS A 6 15.29 -10.93 13.90
CA LYS A 6 15.76 -9.54 14.04
C LYS A 6 14.58 -8.57 14.06
N ILE A 7 13.61 -8.77 13.15
CA ILE A 7 12.40 -7.95 13.08
C ILE A 7 11.62 -7.99 14.39
N ASN A 8 11.32 -9.20 14.89
CA ASN A 8 10.55 -9.37 16.14
C ASN A 8 11.20 -8.68 17.34
N ASN A 9 12.53 -8.64 17.39
CA ASN A 9 13.24 -8.08 18.54
C ASN A 9 13.51 -6.58 18.41
N LYS A 10 13.72 -6.07 17.20
CA LYS A 10 14.26 -4.72 16.99
C LYS A 10 13.26 -3.72 16.39
N VAL A 11 12.30 -4.17 15.58
CA VAL A 11 11.31 -3.27 14.98
C VAL A 11 10.36 -2.67 16.03
N PRO A 12 9.92 -3.40 17.08
CA PRO A 12 9.17 -2.78 18.17
C PRO A 12 9.95 -1.65 18.86
N LEU A 13 11.24 -1.86 19.14
CA LEU A 13 12.11 -0.84 19.74
C LEU A 13 12.30 0.38 18.81
N PHE A 14 12.33 0.15 17.50
CA PHE A 14 12.35 1.22 16.51
C PHE A 14 11.05 2.03 16.53
N LEU A 15 9.89 1.35 16.57
CA LEU A 15 8.59 2.00 16.69
C LEU A 15 8.44 2.82 17.97
N ASP A 16 8.91 2.29 19.11
CA ASP A 16 8.87 3.00 20.39
C ASP A 16 9.67 4.31 20.35
N LYS A 17 10.81 4.33 19.63
CA LYS A 17 11.61 5.54 19.42
C LYS A 17 10.93 6.56 18.50
N LEU A 18 10.10 6.10 17.55
CA LEU A 18 9.36 6.99 16.64
C LEU A 18 8.08 7.54 17.27
N TYR A 19 7.50 6.81 18.23
CA TYR A 19 6.28 7.24 18.90
C TYR A 19 6.52 8.52 19.69
N GLN A 20 5.71 9.53 19.41
CA GLN A 20 5.59 10.72 20.23
C GLN A 20 4.21 10.73 20.92
N LYS A 21 3.94 11.75 21.71
CA LYS A 21 2.63 11.93 22.36
C LYS A 21 1.50 12.16 21.34
N ASN A 22 0.26 11.86 21.76
CA ASN A 22 -0.97 12.18 21.02
C ASN A 22 -1.09 11.45 19.67
N GLY A 23 -0.60 10.21 19.57
CA GLY A 23 -0.76 9.37 18.37
C GLY A 23 0.11 9.76 17.17
N PHE A 24 1.03 10.71 17.32
CA PHE A 24 1.98 11.10 16.29
C PHE A 24 3.19 10.15 16.27
N PHE A 25 3.63 9.77 15.07
CA PHE A 25 4.90 9.08 14.86
C PHE A 25 5.83 9.94 14.00
N SER A 26 7.11 10.00 14.35
CA SER A 26 8.15 10.57 13.49
C SER A 26 8.28 9.74 12.20
N TRP A 27 8.73 10.39 11.11
CA TRP A 27 9.02 9.73 9.84
C TRP A 27 10.29 8.88 9.95
N SER A 28 11.30 9.41 10.63
CA SER A 28 12.58 8.74 10.87
C SER A 28 13.12 9.05 12.28
N LEU A 29 14.23 8.41 12.65
CA LEU A 29 14.81 8.61 13.99
C LEU A 29 15.42 10.00 14.18
N ASN A 30 15.90 10.63 13.09
CA ASN A 30 16.62 11.88 13.12
C ASN A 30 16.33 12.67 11.85
N ASN A 31 16.48 14.00 11.90
CA ASN A 31 16.48 14.85 10.72
C ASN A 31 15.13 14.89 9.95
N ASP A 32 14.02 14.73 10.67
CA ASP A 32 12.70 15.03 10.13
C ASP A 32 12.52 16.55 10.01
N LEU A 33 12.02 17.01 8.87
CA LEU A 33 11.78 18.44 8.62
C LEU A 33 10.54 18.98 9.34
N TYR A 34 9.68 18.08 9.82
CA TYR A 34 8.40 18.41 10.44
C TYR A 34 8.22 17.59 11.72
N ASP A 35 7.77 18.24 12.79
CA ASP A 35 7.51 17.62 14.09
C ASP A 35 6.02 17.68 14.46
N SER A 36 5.68 17.19 15.65
CA SER A 36 4.31 17.13 16.17
C SER A 36 3.68 18.50 16.48
N LYS A 37 4.40 19.63 16.29
CA LYS A 37 3.85 20.98 16.49
C LYS A 37 3.08 21.48 15.26
N ILE A 38 3.25 20.85 14.12
CA ILE A 38 2.54 21.16 12.87
C ILE A 38 1.50 20.05 12.64
N LYS A 39 0.34 20.39 12.09
CA LYS A 39 -0.65 19.41 11.66
C LYS A 39 -0.14 18.66 10.42
N TRP A 40 0.62 17.61 10.67
CA TRP A 40 1.28 16.72 9.71
C TRP A 40 1.42 15.31 10.32
N GLY A 41 1.68 14.30 9.50
CA GLY A 41 2.15 12.99 9.95
C GLY A 41 1.11 11.89 9.82
N LEU A 42 0.04 12.13 9.05
CA LEU A 42 -0.99 11.13 8.79
C LEU A 42 -0.40 9.82 8.27
N ALA A 43 0.46 9.90 7.24
CA ALA A 43 1.11 8.73 6.65
C ALA A 43 2.03 8.00 7.64
N ASN A 44 2.74 8.74 8.50
CA ASN A 44 3.64 8.18 9.50
C ASN A 44 2.86 7.27 10.44
N THR A 45 1.76 7.79 11.01
CA THR A 45 0.90 7.06 11.93
C THR A 45 0.21 5.89 11.23
N VAL A 46 -0.23 6.06 9.98
CA VAL A 46 -0.77 4.94 9.17
C VAL A 46 0.25 3.81 9.06
N PHE A 47 1.49 4.10 8.65
CA PHE A 47 2.52 3.08 8.49
C PHE A 47 2.89 2.42 9.82
N ALA A 48 2.94 3.19 10.90
CA ALA A 48 3.16 2.65 12.24
C ALA A 48 2.05 1.67 12.65
N VAL A 49 0.77 2.00 12.43
CA VAL A 49 -0.35 1.09 12.75
C VAL A 49 -0.28 -0.19 11.92
N LYS A 50 0.04 -0.09 10.63
CA LYS A 50 0.22 -1.29 9.78
C LYS A 50 1.36 -2.16 10.28
N LEU A 51 2.46 -1.54 10.70
CA LEU A 51 3.62 -2.25 11.25
C LEU A 51 3.28 -2.96 12.57
N LEU A 52 2.59 -2.26 13.49
CA LEU A 52 2.08 -2.85 14.74
C LEU A 52 1.16 -4.04 14.46
N SER A 53 0.29 -3.94 13.46
CA SER A 53 -0.60 -5.02 13.03
C SER A 53 0.18 -6.24 12.50
N ILE A 54 1.18 -6.02 11.64
CA ILE A 54 2.04 -7.10 11.12
C ILE A 54 2.78 -7.79 12.27
N LEU A 55 3.27 -7.03 13.25
CA LEU A 55 4.01 -7.57 14.39
C LEU A 55 3.10 -8.23 15.45
N LYS A 56 1.77 -8.08 15.34
CA LYS A 56 0.80 -8.40 16.40
C LYS A 56 1.21 -7.77 17.73
N ALA A 57 1.73 -6.54 17.67
CA ALA A 57 2.20 -5.82 18.83
C ALA A 57 1.00 -5.35 19.68
N ASN A 58 1.12 -5.50 21.00
CA ASN A 58 0.12 -5.00 21.92
C ASN A 58 0.27 -3.48 22.06
N ILE A 59 -0.81 -2.74 21.81
CA ILE A 59 -0.92 -1.32 22.13
C ILE A 59 -1.89 -1.13 23.28
N SER A 60 -1.61 -0.18 24.18
CA SER A 60 -2.54 0.15 25.26
C SER A 60 -3.81 0.80 24.69
N GLU A 61 -4.95 0.64 25.36
CA GLU A 61 -6.20 1.30 24.94
C GLU A 61 -6.08 2.83 24.91
N SER A 62 -5.25 3.41 25.79
CA SER A 62 -4.96 4.86 25.77
C SER A 62 -4.22 5.25 24.48
N GLN A 63 -3.13 4.55 24.16
CA GLN A 63 -2.35 4.81 22.95
C GLN A 63 -3.18 4.58 21.68
N LYS A 64 -3.98 3.52 21.65
CA LYS A 64 -4.93 3.23 20.58
C LYS A 64 -5.91 4.38 20.37
N LYS A 65 -6.48 4.92 21.45
CA LYS A 65 -7.39 6.08 21.39
C LYS A 65 -6.68 7.34 20.89
N GLU A 66 -5.45 7.60 21.33
CA GLU A 66 -4.64 8.71 20.83
C GLU A 66 -4.39 8.61 19.32
N ILE A 67 -4.00 7.42 18.83
CA ILE A 67 -3.77 7.15 17.41
C ILE A 67 -5.06 7.35 16.58
N ILE A 68 -6.18 6.81 17.04
CA ILE A 68 -7.48 6.97 16.35
C ILE A 68 -7.85 8.45 16.26
N ASN A 69 -7.74 9.18 17.37
CA ASN A 69 -8.06 10.61 17.42
C ASN A 69 -7.13 11.42 16.51
N PHE A 70 -5.84 11.07 16.48
CA PHE A 70 -4.87 11.71 15.59
C PHE A 70 -5.25 11.54 14.13
N ILE A 71 -5.53 10.32 13.67
CA ILE A 71 -5.95 10.04 12.29
C ILE A 71 -7.26 10.78 11.95
N LYS A 72 -8.27 10.70 12.81
CA LYS A 72 -9.55 11.39 12.62
C LYS A 72 -9.44 12.91 12.61
N SER A 73 -8.40 13.48 13.22
CA SER A 73 -8.16 14.93 13.15
C SER A 73 -7.90 15.43 11.72
N PHE A 74 -7.54 14.54 10.79
CA PHE A 74 -7.34 14.84 9.36
C PHE A 74 -8.62 14.67 8.52
N GLU A 75 -9.74 14.29 9.13
CA GLU A 75 -11.01 14.08 8.42
C GLU A 75 -11.67 15.40 7.99
N ASN A 76 -12.19 15.42 6.76
CA ASN A 76 -12.90 16.53 6.16
C ASN A 76 -14.41 16.27 6.12
N LYS A 77 -15.18 17.32 5.82
CA LYS A 77 -16.66 17.26 5.78
C LYS A 77 -17.24 16.23 4.80
N ASN A 78 -16.52 15.89 3.73
CA ASN A 78 -16.92 14.92 2.72
C ASN A 78 -16.42 13.49 2.99
N GLY A 79 -15.91 13.21 4.20
CA GLY A 79 -15.36 11.91 4.60
C GLY A 79 -13.97 11.59 4.03
N SER A 80 -13.34 12.52 3.32
CA SER A 80 -11.92 12.37 2.96
C SER A 80 -11.03 12.57 4.19
N ILE A 81 -9.91 11.87 4.25
CA ILE A 81 -8.91 12.00 5.30
C ILE A 81 -7.56 12.22 4.60
N ASN A 82 -7.00 13.42 4.72
CA ASN A 82 -5.76 13.75 4.04
C ASN A 82 -4.94 14.79 4.83
N ASP A 83 -3.64 14.76 4.62
CA ASP A 83 -2.72 15.65 5.32
C ASP A 83 -2.71 17.04 4.65
N PRO A 84 -3.00 18.14 5.38
CA PRO A 84 -3.07 19.47 4.79
C PRO A 84 -1.70 19.97 4.29
N LEU A 85 -0.61 19.56 4.93
CA LEU A 85 0.74 19.93 4.51
C LEU A 85 1.11 19.21 3.20
N VAL A 86 0.85 17.90 3.14
CA VAL A 86 1.03 17.10 1.92
C VAL A 86 0.18 17.66 0.79
N TYR A 87 -1.11 17.91 1.04
CA TYR A 87 -2.04 18.45 0.05
C TYR A 87 -1.53 19.77 -0.52
N LYS A 88 -1.12 20.72 0.33
CA LYS A 88 -0.65 22.03 -0.14
C LYS A 88 0.59 21.92 -1.03
N LYS A 89 1.53 21.04 -0.67
CA LYS A 89 2.82 20.90 -1.37
C LYS A 89 2.68 20.11 -2.66
N THR A 90 1.93 19.00 -2.62
CA THR A 90 1.55 18.23 -3.81
C THR A 90 0.78 19.07 -4.82
N PHE A 91 -0.09 19.98 -4.37
CA PHE A 91 -0.91 20.80 -5.26
C PHE A 91 -0.05 21.69 -6.17
N ILE A 92 0.97 22.33 -5.58
CA ILE A 92 1.91 23.17 -6.32
C ILE A 92 2.72 22.30 -7.28
N HIS A 93 3.22 21.15 -6.80
CA HIS A 93 4.02 20.22 -7.59
C HIS A 93 3.25 19.63 -8.78
N ASN A 94 2.02 19.16 -8.55
CA ASN A 94 1.18 18.54 -9.56
C ASN A 94 0.76 19.53 -10.64
N LYS A 95 0.49 20.80 -10.30
CA LYS A 95 0.25 21.84 -11.32
C LYS A 95 1.45 22.04 -12.24
N LEU A 96 2.65 22.12 -11.67
CA LEU A 96 3.88 22.28 -12.45
C LEU A 96 4.15 21.07 -13.34
N ILE A 97 3.93 19.85 -12.83
CA ILE A 97 4.06 18.61 -13.62
C ILE A 97 2.99 18.52 -14.70
N SER A 98 1.72 18.79 -14.39
CA SER A 98 0.62 18.70 -15.35
C SER A 98 0.84 19.64 -16.54
N ILE A 99 1.37 20.85 -16.31
CA ILE A 99 1.71 21.78 -17.39
C ILE A 99 2.87 21.25 -18.24
N ARG A 100 3.92 20.71 -17.60
CA ARG A 100 5.10 20.18 -18.30
C ARG A 100 4.84 18.88 -19.06
N SER A 101 3.97 18.02 -18.54
CA SER A 101 3.68 16.68 -19.06
C SER A 101 2.41 16.62 -19.90
N LEU A 102 1.66 17.73 -20.00
CA LEU A 102 0.31 17.79 -20.59
C LEU A 102 -0.68 16.77 -20.00
N ASN A 103 -0.40 16.27 -18.78
CA ASN A 103 -1.24 15.31 -18.08
C ASN A 103 -1.97 15.96 -16.90
N PHE A 104 -3.25 16.24 -17.08
CA PHE A 104 -4.10 16.93 -16.09
C PHE A 104 -4.89 15.99 -15.18
N SER A 105 -4.66 14.67 -15.26
CA SER A 105 -5.42 13.66 -14.51
C SER A 105 -5.41 13.87 -12.98
N ASN A 106 -4.33 14.45 -12.42
CA ASN A 106 -4.24 14.80 -10.99
C ASN A 106 -4.17 16.31 -10.71
N PHE A 107 -4.63 17.16 -11.63
CA PHE A 107 -4.48 18.62 -11.50
C PHE A 107 -5.10 19.18 -10.20
N PHE A 108 -6.17 18.55 -9.72
CA PHE A 108 -6.88 18.93 -8.49
C PHE A 108 -6.51 18.08 -7.27
N ASN A 109 -5.39 17.34 -7.29
CA ASN A 109 -4.90 16.50 -6.18
C ASN A 109 -5.85 15.36 -5.73
N GLN A 110 -6.91 15.06 -6.48
CA GLN A 110 -7.89 14.04 -6.10
C GLN A 110 -7.24 12.68 -5.87
N MET A 111 -6.22 12.34 -6.65
CA MET A 111 -5.51 11.06 -6.52
C MET A 111 -4.77 10.95 -5.17
N THR A 112 -4.14 12.03 -4.71
CA THR A 112 -3.45 12.07 -3.41
C THR A 112 -4.45 11.98 -2.28
N ILE A 113 -5.57 12.73 -2.35
CA ILE A 113 -6.64 12.67 -1.35
C ILE A 113 -7.18 11.25 -1.24
N MET A 114 -7.49 10.60 -2.35
CA MET A 114 -7.99 9.22 -2.35
C MET A 114 -6.97 8.23 -1.77
N ALA A 115 -5.68 8.40 -2.09
CA ALA A 115 -4.63 7.53 -1.55
C ALA A 115 -4.51 7.66 -0.03
N GLU A 116 -4.42 8.89 0.51
CA GLU A 116 -4.35 9.12 1.96
C GLU A 116 -5.63 8.67 2.66
N THR A 117 -6.80 8.94 2.06
CA THR A 117 -8.10 8.55 2.62
C THR A 117 -8.21 7.03 2.71
N ARG A 118 -7.84 6.30 1.65
CA ARG A 118 -7.85 4.82 1.66
C ARG A 118 -6.95 4.28 2.75
N GLN A 119 -5.72 4.80 2.85
CA GLN A 119 -4.75 4.36 3.84
C GLN A 119 -5.24 4.62 5.27
N ALA A 120 -5.87 5.77 5.52
CA ALA A 120 -6.48 6.10 6.81
C ALA A 120 -7.68 5.20 7.15
N PHE A 121 -8.58 4.95 6.18
CA PHE A 121 -9.70 4.02 6.35
C PHE A 121 -9.21 2.63 6.71
N SER A 122 -8.17 2.13 6.01
CA SER A 122 -7.66 0.78 6.23
C SER A 122 -7.08 0.60 7.63
N VAL A 123 -6.37 1.60 8.17
CA VAL A 123 -5.82 1.50 9.53
C VAL A 123 -6.87 1.75 10.62
N LEU A 124 -7.87 2.60 10.38
CA LEU A 124 -8.99 2.75 11.31
C LEU A 124 -9.74 1.41 11.45
N TYR A 125 -9.97 0.72 10.33
CA TYR A 125 -10.55 -0.62 10.32
C TYR A 125 -9.69 -1.61 11.12
N LEU A 126 -8.36 -1.64 10.91
CA LEU A 126 -7.44 -2.50 11.67
C LEU A 126 -7.46 -2.23 13.18
N LEU A 127 -7.78 -0.99 13.59
CA LEU A 127 -7.91 -0.59 15.00
C LEU A 127 -9.31 -0.86 15.57
N ASN A 128 -10.17 -1.58 14.86
CA ASN A 128 -11.59 -1.77 15.20
C ASN A 128 -12.31 -0.42 15.40
N SER A 129 -12.00 0.54 14.53
CA SER A 129 -12.62 1.85 14.45
C SER A 129 -13.08 2.12 13.01
N LYS A 130 -13.67 3.29 12.79
CA LYS A 130 -14.05 3.77 11.47
C LYS A 130 -14.01 5.30 11.42
N PRO A 131 -13.92 5.90 10.22
CA PRO A 131 -14.12 7.34 10.02
C PRO A 131 -15.47 7.80 10.57
N GLU A 132 -15.63 9.09 10.84
CA GLU A 132 -16.92 9.63 11.29
C GLU A 132 -17.97 9.64 10.17
N LYS A 133 -17.53 9.75 8.91
CA LYS A 133 -18.41 9.82 7.74
C LYS A 133 -17.94 8.92 6.60
N PRO A 134 -18.87 8.44 5.74
CA PRO A 134 -18.50 7.78 4.49
C PRO A 134 -17.81 8.76 3.55
N PHE A 135 -16.92 8.25 2.70
CA PHE A 135 -16.28 9.05 1.65
C PHE A 135 -17.25 9.23 0.47
N VAL A 136 -17.73 10.46 0.23
CA VAL A 136 -18.84 10.68 -0.73
C VAL A 136 -18.40 11.06 -2.15
N ASN A 137 -17.12 11.28 -2.39
CA ASN A 137 -16.59 11.65 -3.71
C ASN A 137 -16.39 10.42 -4.62
N ILE A 138 -17.47 9.68 -4.88
CA ILE A 138 -17.50 8.44 -5.68
C ILE A 138 -18.57 8.59 -6.77
N PRO A 139 -18.33 8.11 -8.01
CA PRO A 139 -19.32 8.11 -9.08
C PRO A 139 -20.42 7.04 -8.85
N TYR A 140 -21.41 7.35 -8.01
CA TYR A 140 -22.50 6.45 -7.61
C TYR A 140 -23.57 6.11 -8.67
N THR A 141 -23.23 6.20 -9.96
CA THR A 141 -24.12 5.71 -11.04
C THR A 141 -23.29 4.99 -12.09
N LYS A 142 -23.85 3.97 -12.74
CA LYS A 142 -23.16 3.22 -13.81
C LYS A 142 -22.59 4.16 -14.88
N LYS A 143 -23.37 5.14 -15.32
CA LYS A 143 -22.95 6.14 -16.33
C LYS A 143 -21.74 6.96 -15.87
N LEU A 144 -21.74 7.44 -14.62
CA LEU A 144 -20.61 8.21 -14.08
C LEU A 144 -19.38 7.33 -13.88
N LEU A 145 -19.57 6.10 -13.40
CA LEU A 145 -18.48 5.16 -13.19
C LEU A 145 -17.83 4.74 -14.51
N GLU A 146 -18.61 4.43 -15.54
CA GLU A 146 -18.08 4.15 -16.88
C GLU A 146 -17.32 5.35 -17.46
N LYS A 147 -17.81 6.57 -17.24
CA LYS A 147 -17.10 7.79 -17.63
C LYS A 147 -15.77 7.92 -16.89
N PHE A 148 -15.75 7.64 -15.58
CA PHE A 148 -14.54 7.61 -14.78
C PHE A 148 -13.53 6.57 -15.30
N ILE A 149 -13.94 5.32 -15.49
CA ILE A 149 -13.10 4.23 -16.00
C ILE A 149 -12.49 4.58 -17.37
N LYS A 150 -13.29 5.16 -18.27
CA LYS A 150 -12.83 5.63 -19.59
C LYS A 150 -11.85 6.80 -19.52
N SER A 151 -11.89 7.60 -18.46
CA SER A 151 -10.98 8.72 -18.24
C SER A 151 -9.62 8.33 -17.66
N LEU A 152 -9.47 7.09 -17.16
CA LEU A 152 -8.20 6.61 -16.63
C LEU A 152 -7.13 6.50 -17.72
N TYR A 153 -5.90 6.90 -17.41
CA TYR A 153 -4.78 6.82 -18.33
C TYR A 153 -4.19 5.40 -18.34
N TRP A 154 -4.80 4.52 -19.12
CA TRP A 154 -4.47 3.09 -19.18
C TRP A 154 -3.07 2.76 -19.71
N ASP A 155 -2.40 3.70 -20.39
CA ASP A 155 -0.99 3.54 -20.79
C ASP A 155 -0.05 3.61 -19.57
N ASN A 156 -0.46 4.31 -18.50
CA ASN A 156 0.10 4.14 -17.17
C ASN A 156 -0.78 3.19 -16.34
N ILE A 157 -0.63 1.90 -16.62
CA ILE A 157 -1.47 0.86 -16.03
C ILE A 157 -1.40 0.83 -14.49
N TRP A 158 -0.26 1.16 -13.89
CA TRP A 158 -0.12 1.22 -12.44
C TRP A 158 -1.02 2.29 -11.82
N ALA A 159 -1.06 3.49 -12.41
CA ALA A 159 -1.93 4.56 -11.96
C ALA A 159 -3.40 4.18 -12.15
N ALA A 160 -3.78 3.71 -13.35
CA ALA A 160 -5.15 3.30 -13.64
C ALA A 160 -5.64 2.20 -12.69
N ALA A 161 -4.82 1.17 -12.43
CA ALA A 161 -5.10 0.10 -11.48
C ALA A 161 -5.29 0.64 -10.05
N SER A 162 -4.46 1.60 -9.64
CA SER A 162 -4.60 2.21 -8.31
C SER A 162 -5.93 2.96 -8.18
N HIS A 163 -6.37 3.70 -9.20
CA HIS A 163 -7.60 4.50 -9.13
C HIS A 163 -8.86 3.67 -9.16
N ILE A 164 -8.96 2.70 -10.07
CA ILE A 164 -10.11 1.79 -10.07
C ILE A 164 -10.18 0.97 -8.77
N GLY A 165 -9.03 0.58 -8.21
CA GLY A 165 -8.96 -0.07 -6.91
C GLY A 165 -9.40 0.83 -5.75
N HIS A 166 -9.14 2.15 -5.81
CA HIS A 166 -9.68 3.09 -4.81
C HIS A 166 -11.19 3.18 -4.88
N GLU A 167 -11.78 3.23 -6.08
CA GLU A 167 -13.25 3.24 -6.23
C GLU A 167 -13.88 1.99 -5.63
N VAL A 168 -13.37 0.80 -5.97
CA VAL A 168 -13.86 -0.47 -5.41
C VAL A 168 -13.69 -0.48 -3.89
N PHE A 169 -12.54 -0.06 -3.38
CA PHE A 169 -12.29 0.03 -1.93
C PHE A 169 -13.33 0.92 -1.23
N PHE A 170 -13.59 2.12 -1.75
CA PHE A 170 -14.54 3.02 -1.08
C PHE A 170 -15.99 2.59 -1.24
N LEU A 171 -16.37 1.98 -2.37
CA LEU A 171 -17.70 1.37 -2.53
C LEU A 171 -17.93 0.27 -1.48
N GLU A 172 -16.93 -0.59 -1.27
CA GLU A 172 -16.95 -1.67 -0.27
C GLU A 172 -16.97 -1.11 1.15
N MET A 173 -16.03 -0.23 1.52
CA MET A 173 -15.94 0.32 2.87
C MET A 173 -17.14 1.19 3.25
N ASN A 174 -17.70 1.97 2.31
CA ASN A 174 -18.92 2.72 2.58
C ASN A 174 -20.12 1.81 2.83
N SER A 175 -20.22 0.71 2.08
CA SER A 175 -21.25 -0.31 2.28
C SER A 175 -21.07 -1.00 3.63
N ASP A 176 -19.89 -1.54 3.90
CA ASP A 176 -19.60 -2.35 5.10
C ASP A 176 -19.67 -1.52 6.40
N LEU A 177 -19.06 -0.34 6.44
CA LEU A 177 -18.92 0.45 7.67
C LEU A 177 -20.10 1.39 7.94
N PHE A 178 -20.87 1.75 6.91
CA PHE A 178 -21.92 2.78 7.03
C PHE A 178 -23.27 2.36 6.45
N ASN A 179 -23.37 1.17 5.83
CA ASN A 179 -24.55 0.77 5.05
C ASN A 179 -24.97 1.85 4.02
N TYR A 180 -23.99 2.57 3.47
CA TYR A 180 -24.23 3.72 2.61
C TYR A 180 -24.28 3.29 1.14
N LYS A 181 -25.47 3.36 0.54
CA LYS A 181 -25.73 2.98 -0.87
C LYS A 181 -25.28 1.55 -1.19
N SER A 182 -25.51 0.62 -0.26
CA SER A 182 -24.97 -0.74 -0.30
C SER A 182 -25.41 -1.53 -1.54
N ASP A 183 -26.66 -1.38 -1.97
CA ASP A 183 -27.17 -2.07 -3.16
C ASP A 183 -26.58 -1.50 -4.44
N GLU A 184 -26.46 -0.16 -4.54
CA GLU A 184 -25.76 0.46 -5.65
C GLU A 184 -24.29 0.07 -5.67
N SER A 185 -23.60 0.05 -4.52
CA SER A 185 -22.20 -0.34 -4.40
C SER A 185 -21.93 -1.72 -4.98
N LYS A 186 -22.77 -2.72 -4.68
CA LYS A 186 -22.62 -4.07 -5.27
C LYS A 186 -22.67 -4.06 -6.79
N SER A 187 -23.65 -3.34 -7.37
CA SER A 187 -23.79 -3.24 -8.82
C SER A 187 -22.61 -2.50 -9.48
N LEU A 188 -22.06 -1.48 -8.81
CA LEU A 188 -20.95 -0.68 -9.31
C LEU A 188 -19.62 -1.42 -9.20
N ILE A 189 -19.41 -2.20 -8.13
CA ILE A 189 -18.26 -3.09 -7.99
C ILE A 189 -18.22 -4.07 -9.17
N GLN A 190 -19.36 -4.66 -9.56
CA GLN A 190 -19.42 -5.55 -10.72
C GLN A 190 -18.94 -4.86 -12.01
N VAL A 191 -19.38 -3.61 -12.26
CA VAL A 191 -18.93 -2.81 -13.42
C VAL A 191 -17.41 -2.58 -13.39
N CYS A 192 -16.84 -2.29 -12.22
CA CYS A 192 -15.38 -2.18 -12.07
C CYS A 192 -14.68 -3.50 -12.38
N MET A 193 -15.19 -4.63 -11.89
CA MET A 193 -14.58 -5.93 -12.09
C MET A 193 -14.66 -6.39 -13.56
N GLU A 194 -15.76 -6.11 -14.25
CA GLU A 194 -15.86 -6.33 -15.70
C GLU A 194 -14.79 -5.55 -16.47
N ALA A 195 -14.57 -4.28 -16.11
CA ALA A 195 -13.52 -3.46 -16.72
C ALA A 195 -12.11 -4.00 -16.42
N ILE A 196 -11.81 -4.39 -15.17
CA ILE A 196 -10.52 -4.98 -14.77
C ILE A 196 -10.27 -6.28 -15.53
N ASN A 197 -11.25 -7.19 -15.58
CA ASN A 197 -11.10 -8.47 -16.24
C ASN A 197 -10.93 -8.33 -17.76
N SER A 198 -11.53 -7.31 -18.37
CA SER A 198 -11.41 -7.08 -19.82
C SER A 198 -9.98 -6.76 -20.29
N ILE A 199 -9.11 -6.30 -19.39
CA ILE A 199 -7.72 -5.93 -19.71
C ILE A 199 -6.69 -6.96 -19.22
N GLN A 200 -7.13 -8.08 -18.64
CA GLN A 200 -6.22 -9.13 -18.23
C GLN A 200 -5.67 -9.87 -19.47
N ASN A 201 -4.35 -9.92 -19.57
CA ASN A 201 -3.68 -10.56 -20.67
C ASN A 201 -3.74 -12.08 -20.51
N LYS A 202 -4.25 -12.78 -21.53
CA LYS A 202 -4.44 -14.23 -21.48
C LYS A 202 -3.13 -15.04 -21.54
N VAL A 203 -2.03 -14.43 -21.95
CA VAL A 203 -0.72 -15.09 -22.11
C VAL A 203 0.04 -15.10 -20.79
N ASP A 204 0.19 -13.94 -20.15
CA ASP A 204 0.98 -13.81 -18.91
C ASP A 204 0.13 -13.63 -17.65
N GLY A 205 -1.20 -13.54 -17.77
CA GLY A 205 -2.11 -13.37 -16.64
C GLY A 205 -2.10 -11.95 -16.03
N MET A 206 -1.26 -11.05 -16.52
CA MET A 206 -1.09 -9.70 -15.96
C MET A 206 -2.12 -8.72 -16.56
N TRP A 207 -2.45 -7.64 -15.86
CA TRP A 207 -3.36 -6.60 -16.37
C TRP A 207 -2.57 -5.54 -17.11
N HIS A 208 -2.62 -5.53 -18.44
CA HIS A 208 -1.98 -4.49 -19.26
C HIS A 208 -2.39 -4.55 -20.75
N LYS A 209 -2.13 -3.44 -21.47
CA LYS A 209 -2.09 -3.39 -22.94
C LYS A 209 -0.65 -3.64 -23.45
N SER A 210 -0.44 -3.74 -24.77
CA SER A 210 0.90 -3.94 -25.35
C SER A 210 1.89 -2.84 -24.94
N GLY A 211 3.18 -3.18 -24.86
CA GLY A 211 4.27 -2.21 -24.64
C GLY A 211 4.56 -1.80 -23.19
N VAL A 212 3.98 -2.47 -22.20
CA VAL A 212 4.21 -2.17 -20.77
C VAL A 212 5.42 -2.94 -20.23
N SER A 213 6.29 -2.26 -19.49
CA SER A 213 7.47 -2.85 -18.84
C SER A 213 7.11 -3.88 -17.75
N THR A 214 8.00 -4.84 -17.51
CA THR A 214 7.85 -5.86 -16.44
C THR A 214 7.56 -5.25 -15.07
N LYS A 215 8.32 -4.23 -14.66
CA LYS A 215 8.10 -3.49 -13.41
C LYS A 215 6.69 -2.92 -13.30
N GLN A 216 6.19 -2.26 -14.36
CA GLN A 216 4.85 -1.70 -14.35
C GLN A 216 3.75 -2.78 -14.30
N LYS A 217 3.94 -3.92 -14.98
CA LYS A 217 3.02 -5.05 -14.90
C LYS A 217 2.91 -5.57 -13.46
N VAL A 218 4.04 -5.85 -12.80
CA VAL A 218 4.07 -6.34 -11.42
C VAL A 218 3.44 -5.34 -10.45
N ASN A 219 3.81 -4.06 -10.57
CA ASN A 219 3.27 -3.01 -9.70
C ASN A 219 1.76 -2.82 -9.90
N ALA A 220 1.25 -2.94 -11.13
CA ALA A 220 -0.18 -2.90 -11.41
C ALA A 220 -0.90 -4.15 -10.88
N ALA A 221 -0.32 -5.34 -11.05
CA ALA A 221 -0.87 -6.58 -10.52
C ALA A 221 -1.04 -6.55 -9.00
N MET A 222 -0.10 -5.96 -8.26
CA MET A 222 -0.25 -5.75 -6.81
C MET A 222 -1.50 -4.92 -6.47
N LYS A 223 -1.79 -3.86 -7.24
CA LYS A 223 -2.98 -3.03 -7.05
C LYS A 223 -4.27 -3.77 -7.41
N MET A 224 -4.26 -4.51 -8.52
CA MET A 224 -5.41 -5.31 -8.93
C MET A 224 -5.71 -6.41 -7.91
N ILE A 225 -4.71 -7.19 -7.49
CA ILE A 225 -4.89 -8.23 -6.46
C ILE A 225 -5.37 -7.64 -5.14
N SER A 226 -4.86 -6.47 -4.72
CA SER A 226 -5.40 -5.77 -3.54
C SER A 226 -6.90 -5.48 -3.69
N THR A 227 -7.35 -5.18 -4.91
CA THR A 227 -8.76 -4.96 -5.25
C THR A 227 -9.57 -6.26 -5.25
N PHE A 228 -9.02 -7.39 -5.69
CA PHE A 228 -9.69 -8.69 -5.54
C PHE A 228 -9.83 -9.08 -4.05
N ASN A 229 -8.77 -8.84 -3.26
CA ASN A 229 -8.75 -9.18 -1.83
C ASN A 229 -9.79 -8.39 -1.02
N ILE A 230 -9.98 -7.08 -1.30
CA ILE A 230 -10.92 -6.26 -0.52
C ILE A 230 -12.37 -6.76 -0.66
N ILE A 231 -12.75 -7.21 -1.86
CA ILE A 231 -14.09 -7.75 -2.16
C ILE A 231 -14.13 -9.29 -2.08
N LYS A 232 -13.07 -9.92 -1.56
CA LYS A 232 -12.96 -11.37 -1.34
C LYS A 232 -13.25 -12.20 -2.59
N MET A 233 -12.84 -11.72 -3.77
CA MET A 233 -12.96 -12.43 -5.03
C MET A 233 -11.70 -13.23 -5.35
N SER A 234 -11.86 -14.34 -6.08
CA SER A 234 -10.73 -15.13 -6.55
C SER A 234 -9.90 -14.36 -7.58
N ILE A 235 -8.58 -14.55 -7.52
CA ILE A 235 -7.65 -13.97 -8.48
C ILE A 235 -7.70 -14.81 -9.76
N PRO A 236 -7.99 -14.22 -10.93
CA PRO A 236 -8.01 -14.95 -12.18
C PRO A 236 -6.60 -15.27 -12.67
N MET A 237 -6.41 -16.46 -13.25
CA MET A 237 -5.16 -16.92 -13.88
C MET A 237 -3.92 -16.87 -12.95
N PRO A 238 -4.04 -17.36 -11.70
CA PRO A 238 -2.98 -17.23 -10.70
C PRO A 238 -1.69 -17.96 -11.10
N ASP A 239 -1.81 -19.09 -11.79
CA ASP A 239 -0.71 -19.88 -12.33
C ASP A 239 0.17 -19.07 -13.31
N LYS A 240 -0.46 -18.34 -14.25
CA LYS A 240 0.27 -17.53 -15.22
C LYS A 240 0.94 -16.32 -14.60
N ILE A 241 0.30 -15.72 -13.59
CA ILE A 241 0.87 -14.62 -12.81
C ILE A 241 2.16 -15.08 -12.10
N ILE A 242 2.14 -16.26 -11.46
CA ILE A 242 3.31 -16.86 -10.82
C ILE A 242 4.41 -17.09 -11.85
N ASP A 243 4.09 -17.70 -12.99
CA ASP A 243 5.05 -17.98 -14.05
C ASP A 243 5.70 -16.71 -14.60
N PHE A 244 4.92 -15.65 -14.79
CA PHE A 244 5.43 -14.36 -15.23
C PHE A 244 6.45 -13.80 -14.25
N ILE A 245 6.16 -13.80 -12.94
CA ILE A 245 7.06 -13.23 -11.93
C ILE A 245 8.33 -14.06 -11.76
N LEU A 246 8.21 -15.38 -11.68
CA LEU A 246 9.36 -16.27 -11.54
C LEU A 246 10.32 -16.14 -12.73
N LYS A 247 9.78 -16.01 -13.95
CA LYS A 247 10.59 -15.75 -15.15
C LYS A 247 11.26 -14.37 -15.09
N SER A 248 10.50 -13.34 -14.71
CA SER A 248 10.96 -11.94 -14.66
C SER A 248 12.05 -11.68 -13.62
N GLU A 249 12.15 -12.50 -12.56
CA GLU A 249 13.18 -12.35 -11.54
C GLU A 249 14.61 -12.47 -12.11
N SER A 250 14.79 -13.33 -13.11
CA SER A 250 16.09 -13.55 -13.76
C SER A 250 16.68 -12.29 -14.44
N GLU A 251 15.83 -11.29 -14.68
CA GLU A 251 16.19 -10.04 -15.38
C GLU A 251 16.53 -8.88 -14.40
N ASN A 252 16.53 -9.15 -13.08
CA ASN A 252 16.99 -8.27 -11.99
C ASN A 252 16.39 -6.84 -11.96
N TYR A 253 15.07 -6.72 -12.07
CA TYR A 253 14.38 -5.43 -12.16
C TYR A 253 13.95 -4.76 -10.84
N TYR A 254 14.19 -5.37 -9.67
CA TYR A 254 13.63 -4.90 -8.41
C TYR A 254 14.65 -4.08 -7.60
N TYR A 255 14.54 -2.75 -7.68
CA TYR A 255 15.58 -1.84 -7.18
C TYR A 255 15.25 -1.16 -5.84
N ASP A 256 13.97 -0.99 -5.52
CA ASP A 256 13.52 -0.30 -4.31
C ASP A 256 12.60 -1.17 -3.45
N GLY A 257 12.25 -0.68 -2.26
CA GLY A 257 11.41 -1.39 -1.32
C GLY A 257 9.98 -1.65 -1.82
N CYS A 258 9.44 -0.78 -2.67
CA CYS A 258 8.10 -0.96 -3.25
C CYS A 258 8.09 -2.10 -4.27
N ASP A 259 9.01 -2.09 -5.23
CA ASP A 259 9.07 -3.10 -6.29
C ASP A 259 9.27 -4.50 -5.71
N ASN A 260 10.18 -4.60 -4.73
CA ASN A 260 10.50 -5.82 -4.01
C ASN A 260 9.28 -6.38 -3.25
N LEU A 261 8.56 -5.53 -2.51
CA LEU A 261 7.31 -5.90 -1.85
C LEU A 261 6.24 -6.33 -2.86
N ASN A 262 6.07 -5.59 -3.96
CA ASN A 262 5.01 -5.85 -4.93
C ASN A 262 5.17 -7.23 -5.57
N ALA A 263 6.40 -7.63 -5.92
CA ALA A 263 6.66 -8.95 -6.49
C ALA A 263 6.28 -10.08 -5.52
N ILE A 264 6.74 -10.02 -4.26
CA ILE A 264 6.42 -11.05 -3.27
C ILE A 264 4.93 -11.05 -2.88
N PHE A 265 4.30 -9.87 -2.83
CA PHE A 265 2.86 -9.74 -2.60
C PHE A 265 2.08 -10.46 -3.69
N VAL A 266 2.39 -10.19 -4.95
CA VAL A 266 1.66 -10.81 -6.08
C VAL A 266 1.87 -12.32 -6.08
N VAL A 267 3.11 -12.79 -5.87
CA VAL A 267 3.40 -14.23 -5.78
C VAL A 267 2.63 -14.88 -4.64
N LYS A 268 2.65 -14.31 -3.43
CA LYS A 268 1.93 -14.85 -2.26
C LYS A 268 0.46 -15.06 -2.58
N TYR A 269 -0.23 -14.00 -3.00
CA TYR A 269 -1.69 -14.07 -3.16
C TYR A 269 -2.11 -14.88 -4.39
N ALA A 270 -1.32 -14.85 -5.47
CA ALA A 270 -1.54 -15.74 -6.60
C ALA A 270 -1.34 -17.20 -6.19
N PHE A 271 -0.28 -17.51 -5.43
CA PHE A 271 -0.01 -18.86 -4.94
C PHE A 271 -1.12 -19.38 -4.03
N ASP A 272 -1.61 -18.56 -3.10
CA ASP A 272 -2.75 -18.90 -2.24
C ASP A 272 -4.05 -19.12 -3.04
N SER A 273 -4.15 -18.53 -4.22
CA SER A 273 -5.30 -18.67 -5.13
C SER A 273 -5.13 -19.81 -6.16
N CYS A 274 -3.99 -20.51 -6.16
CA CYS A 274 -3.67 -21.56 -7.13
C CYS A 274 -3.95 -22.97 -6.56
N ASP A 275 -3.78 -23.99 -7.39
CA ASP A 275 -3.67 -25.37 -6.92
C ASP A 275 -2.45 -25.47 -5.98
N LYS A 276 -2.63 -26.10 -4.81
CA LYS A 276 -1.58 -26.23 -3.78
C LYS A 276 -0.33 -26.96 -4.27
N ASN A 277 -0.42 -27.70 -5.38
CA ASN A 277 0.69 -28.41 -6.00
C ASN A 277 1.40 -27.60 -7.09
N TYR A 278 0.94 -26.39 -7.41
CA TYR A 278 1.50 -25.59 -8.49
C TYR A 278 2.84 -24.95 -8.10
N LYS A 279 3.95 -25.55 -8.55
CA LYS A 279 5.33 -25.04 -8.38
C LYS A 279 5.72 -24.64 -6.95
N PRO A 280 5.34 -25.40 -5.89
CA PRO A 280 5.57 -24.98 -4.51
C PRO A 280 7.06 -24.79 -4.18
N LEU A 281 7.95 -25.60 -4.76
CA LEU A 281 9.39 -25.47 -4.55
C LEU A 281 9.94 -24.15 -5.12
N GLN A 282 9.60 -23.82 -6.37
CA GLN A 282 10.10 -22.60 -7.02
C GLN A 282 9.58 -21.33 -6.32
N VAL A 283 8.34 -21.36 -5.82
CA VAL A 283 7.75 -20.26 -5.05
C VAL A 283 8.45 -20.09 -3.70
N LYS A 284 8.77 -21.19 -2.99
CA LYS A 284 9.55 -21.15 -1.75
C LYS A 284 10.96 -20.61 -1.97
N GLU A 285 11.65 -21.09 -3.00
CA GLU A 285 12.98 -20.59 -3.36
C GLU A 285 12.96 -19.08 -3.72
N PHE A 286 11.91 -18.61 -4.41
CA PHE A 286 11.70 -17.18 -4.67
C PHE A 286 11.55 -16.37 -3.37
N ALA A 287 10.80 -16.90 -2.40
CA ALA A 287 10.65 -16.27 -1.08
C ALA A 287 11.97 -16.24 -0.29
N GLU A 288 12.76 -17.31 -0.31
CA GLU A 288 14.09 -17.36 0.33
C GLU A 288 15.06 -16.36 -0.28
N ARG A 289 15.14 -16.28 -1.61
CA ARG A 289 15.95 -15.26 -2.30
C ARG A 289 15.49 -13.85 -1.99
N SER A 290 14.17 -13.64 -1.87
CA SER A 290 13.60 -12.35 -1.48
C SER A 290 14.01 -11.94 -0.07
N LEU A 291 14.02 -12.88 0.90
CA LEU A 291 14.52 -12.60 2.25
C LEU A 291 15.98 -12.13 2.25
N LEU A 292 16.85 -12.79 1.46
CA LEU A 292 18.25 -12.38 1.31
C LEU A 292 18.41 -10.97 0.70
N ARG A 293 17.47 -10.56 -0.17
CA ARG A 293 17.43 -9.17 -0.68
C ARG A 293 17.05 -8.19 0.43
N PHE A 294 16.02 -8.49 1.22
CA PHE A 294 15.49 -7.58 2.24
C PHE A 294 16.48 -7.36 3.39
N GLU A 295 17.34 -8.34 3.70
CA GLU A 295 18.41 -8.17 4.69
C GLU A 295 19.33 -6.97 4.37
N LYS A 296 19.51 -6.62 3.10
CA LYS A 296 20.35 -5.48 2.67
C LYS A 296 19.77 -4.12 3.02
N TYR A 297 18.48 -4.06 3.39
CA TYR A 297 17.78 -2.83 3.75
C TYR A 297 17.70 -2.63 5.27
N PHE A 298 18.11 -3.62 6.06
CA PHE A 298 17.96 -3.63 7.52
C PHE A 298 19.13 -2.93 8.22
N PHE A 299 18.81 -2.01 9.14
CA PHE A 299 19.79 -1.31 9.96
C PHE A 299 19.88 -1.94 11.34
N GLU A 300 20.86 -2.82 11.55
CA GLU A 300 21.01 -3.61 12.78
C GLU A 300 21.00 -2.77 14.06
N GLU A 301 21.69 -1.63 14.08
CA GLU A 301 21.83 -0.80 15.28
C GLU A 301 20.53 -0.06 15.61
N SER A 302 19.77 0.32 14.58
CA SER A 302 18.56 1.14 14.73
C SER A 302 17.28 0.32 14.80
N GLY A 303 17.29 -0.89 14.23
CA GLY A 303 16.17 -1.83 14.28
C GLY A 303 15.10 -1.66 13.20
N GLY A 304 15.30 -0.76 12.22
CA GLY A 304 14.36 -0.52 11.13
C GLY A 304 14.95 -0.82 9.75
N PHE A 305 14.14 -0.64 8.71
CA PHE A 305 14.59 -0.71 7.32
C PHE A 305 14.56 0.68 6.66
N SER A 306 15.40 0.85 5.66
CA SER A 306 15.30 1.98 4.74
C SER A 306 14.58 1.57 3.46
N PHE A 307 14.02 2.53 2.74
CA PHE A 307 13.30 2.27 1.49
C PHE A 307 14.21 1.93 0.29
N LEU A 308 15.42 2.51 0.22
CA LEU A 308 16.47 2.17 -0.74
C LEU A 308 17.62 1.48 0.00
N PRO A 309 18.48 0.67 -0.65
CA PRO A 309 19.67 0.17 0.01
C PRO A 309 20.51 1.34 0.55
N SER A 310 20.77 1.34 1.86
CA SER A 310 21.56 2.37 2.56
C SER A 310 21.00 3.81 2.55
N SER A 311 19.77 4.05 2.08
CA SER A 311 19.15 5.39 2.02
C SER A 311 17.61 5.35 2.01
N PHE A 312 16.95 6.50 2.18
CA PHE A 312 15.50 6.59 2.17
C PHE A 312 14.99 7.75 1.29
N PRO A 313 13.75 7.71 0.75
CA PRO A 313 13.23 8.76 -0.09
C PRO A 313 13.09 10.02 0.75
N ARG A 314 13.72 11.09 0.28
CA ARG A 314 13.56 12.40 0.90
C ARG A 314 12.16 12.97 0.71
N ASN A 315 11.41 12.44 -0.26
CA ASN A 315 10.12 12.97 -0.67
C ASN A 315 8.99 11.96 -0.46
N PHE A 316 7.91 12.39 0.18
CA PHE A 316 6.63 11.69 0.24
C PHE A 316 5.58 12.48 -0.55
N TYR A 317 5.08 11.92 -1.65
CA TYR A 317 4.24 12.65 -2.62
C TYR A 317 4.83 14.01 -3.05
N GLY A 318 6.16 14.13 -3.16
CA GLY A 318 6.82 15.39 -3.53
C GLY A 318 6.96 16.40 -2.39
N LEU A 319 6.45 16.10 -1.19
CA LEU A 319 6.82 16.80 0.04
C LEU A 319 8.16 16.28 0.53
N GLN A 320 9.15 17.14 0.67
CA GLN A 320 10.40 16.76 1.32
C GLN A 320 10.14 16.57 2.83
N VAL A 321 10.40 15.36 3.34
CA VAL A 321 10.12 14.98 4.75
C VAL A 321 11.36 14.94 5.63
N THR A 322 12.55 14.88 5.02
CA THR A 322 13.85 14.82 5.71
C THR A 322 14.94 15.57 4.93
N ASP A 323 16.01 16.00 5.61
CA ASP A 323 17.25 16.45 4.97
C ASP A 323 18.35 15.36 4.91
N SER A 324 18.14 14.22 5.56
CA SER A 324 19.09 13.10 5.60
C SER A 324 18.96 12.18 4.39
N PHE A 325 20.05 11.48 4.09
CA PHE A 325 20.12 10.47 3.04
C PHE A 325 20.36 9.06 3.59
N LYS A 326 20.50 8.89 4.91
CA LYS A 326 20.91 7.62 5.50
C LYS A 326 20.13 7.32 6.77
N GLY A 327 19.76 6.05 6.92
CA GLY A 327 19.07 5.53 8.09
C GLY A 327 17.74 4.87 7.73
N PRO A 328 17.15 4.15 8.69
CA PRO A 328 15.81 3.59 8.53
C PRO A 328 14.73 4.66 8.66
N ASP A 329 13.61 4.40 8.00
CA ASP A 329 12.42 5.25 7.99
C ASP A 329 11.16 4.40 8.17
N ILE A 330 10.06 5.01 8.62
CA ILE A 330 8.83 4.27 8.92
C ILE A 330 8.22 3.61 7.67
N HIS A 331 8.37 4.24 6.50
CA HIS A 331 7.82 3.72 5.25
C HIS A 331 8.61 2.51 4.75
N GLY A 332 9.94 2.61 4.68
CA GLY A 332 10.83 1.49 4.37
C GLY A 332 10.66 0.32 5.35
N THR A 333 10.59 0.63 6.64
CA THR A 333 10.39 -0.38 7.70
C THR A 333 9.06 -1.11 7.54
N PHE A 334 7.96 -0.40 7.28
CA PHE A 334 6.67 -0.99 6.99
C PHE A 334 6.73 -1.93 5.77
N LEU A 335 7.21 -1.46 4.62
CA LEU A 335 7.21 -2.24 3.38
C LEU A 335 8.06 -3.52 3.51
N MET A 336 9.27 -3.42 4.06
CA MET A 336 10.18 -4.57 4.20
C MET A 336 9.69 -5.57 5.24
N THR A 337 9.13 -5.09 6.35
CA THR A 337 8.57 -5.97 7.38
C THR A 337 7.36 -6.73 6.84
N TRP A 338 6.51 -6.07 6.04
CA TRP A 338 5.41 -6.75 5.37
C TRP A 338 5.90 -7.78 4.35
N ALA A 339 6.92 -7.43 3.56
CA ALA A 339 7.53 -8.33 2.59
C ALA A 339 8.11 -9.59 3.26
N VAL A 340 8.77 -9.43 4.41
CA VAL A 340 9.26 -10.57 5.21
C VAL A 340 8.12 -11.40 5.77
N ALA A 341 7.04 -10.78 6.25
CA ALA A 341 5.85 -11.50 6.71
C ALA A 341 5.21 -12.36 5.60
N LEU A 342 5.15 -11.83 4.37
CA LEU A 342 4.66 -12.56 3.19
C LEU A 342 5.57 -13.74 2.83
N CYS A 343 6.89 -13.56 2.81
CA CYS A 343 7.84 -14.66 2.62
C CYS A 343 7.68 -15.73 3.71
N SER A 344 7.57 -15.31 4.97
CA SER A 344 7.40 -16.22 6.10
C SER A 344 6.12 -17.06 6.01
N SER A 345 5.04 -16.47 5.49
CA SER A 345 3.78 -17.15 5.21
C SER A 345 3.94 -18.20 4.09
N ILE A 346 4.58 -17.86 2.96
CA ILE A 346 4.88 -18.81 1.86
C ILE A 346 5.73 -19.99 2.36
N LEU A 347 6.73 -19.70 3.19
CA LEU A 347 7.64 -20.71 3.71
C LEU A 347 7.03 -21.55 4.83
N GLN A 348 5.81 -21.22 5.28
CA GLN A 348 5.14 -21.84 6.43
C GLN A 348 6.05 -21.83 7.68
N SER A 349 6.84 -20.77 7.82
CA SER A 349 7.71 -20.61 8.97
C SER A 349 6.89 -20.26 10.20
N GLU A 350 7.21 -20.86 11.35
CA GLU A 350 6.66 -20.48 12.65
C GLU A 350 7.12 -19.05 12.99
N THR A 351 6.37 -18.06 12.51
CA THR A 351 6.57 -16.65 12.83
C THR A 351 5.28 -16.08 13.37
N SER A 352 5.43 -15.11 14.27
CA SER A 352 4.31 -14.41 14.90
C SER A 352 3.61 -13.41 13.97
N PHE A 353 4.12 -13.19 12.75
CA PHE A 353 3.64 -12.11 11.89
C PHE A 353 2.20 -12.29 11.40
N ASN A 354 1.52 -11.17 11.18
CA ASN A 354 0.30 -11.10 10.38
C ASN A 354 0.64 -10.60 8.96
N ALA A 355 0.60 -11.50 7.97
CA ALA A 355 0.86 -11.13 6.57
C ALA A 355 -0.38 -10.54 5.87
N ASP A 356 -1.57 -10.73 6.43
CA ASP A 356 -2.86 -10.34 5.87
C ASP A 356 -3.33 -9.03 6.49
N ILE A 357 -2.78 -7.94 5.99
CA ILE A 357 -3.24 -6.58 6.33
C ILE A 357 -3.98 -5.96 5.15
N ILE A 358 -5.04 -5.21 5.46
CA ILE A 358 -5.78 -4.44 4.45
C ILE A 358 -4.92 -3.24 4.04
N ASN A 359 -4.53 -3.20 2.76
CA ASN A 359 -3.75 -2.12 2.17
C ASN A 359 -4.56 -1.24 1.25
#